data_AF-A0A9P8IIK0-F1
#
_entry.id   AF-A0A9P8IIK0-F1
#
_cell.length_a   1.000
_cell.length_b   1.000
_cell.length_c   1.000
_cell.angle_alpha   90.00
_cell.angle_beta   90.00
_cell.angle_gamma   90.00
#
_symmetry.space_group_name_H-M   'P 1'
#
loop_
_entity.id
_entity.type
_entity.pdbx_description
1 polymer ?
#
loop_
_entity_poly.entity_id
_entity_poly.type
_entity_poly.pdbx_seq_one_letter_code
_entity_poly.pdbx_strand_id
1 'polypeptide(L)'
;MRPLTDTETQTLFSKLANYTGSSLSHLVAPPASSSLDPSDRYVFRLHQSRVYYVRLSLASFATSVSRDRLLSLGTCLGKFTKTGKFRLHITALDVIAPHARYKVWIKPNGEMPFLYGGNVVKAHVGRWSEDCPEHQGVVVYNMSDTPLVRLDSVILDTWA
;
A
#
# COMPACT_ATOMS: atom_id res chain seq x y z
N MET A 1 -0.59 -16.46 12.87
CA MET A 1 0.03 -15.33 12.13
C MET A 1 1.38 -15.06 12.75
N ARG A 2 2.45 -14.86 11.96
CA ARG A 2 3.80 -14.63 12.51
C ARG A 2 4.22 -13.16 12.39
N PRO A 3 5.09 -12.65 13.28
CA PRO A 3 5.80 -11.40 13.01
C PRO A 3 6.69 -11.52 11.77
N LEU A 4 6.98 -10.38 11.13
CA LEU A 4 7.94 -10.32 10.03
C LEU A 4 9.36 -10.45 10.57
N THR A 5 10.26 -11.02 9.78
CA THR A 5 11.70 -10.98 10.06
C THR A 5 12.27 -9.61 9.69
N ASP A 6 13.48 -9.30 10.15
CA ASP A 6 14.13 -8.02 9.83
C ASP A 6 14.32 -7.82 8.32
N THR A 7 14.67 -8.89 7.61
CA THR A 7 14.82 -8.90 6.15
C THR A 7 13.51 -8.64 5.41
N GLU A 8 12.41 -9.27 5.84
CA GLU A 8 11.08 -9.05 5.28
C GLU A 8 10.56 -7.64 5.57
N THR A 9 10.89 -7.13 6.75
CA THR A 9 10.53 -5.79 7.19
C THR A 9 11.25 -4.73 6.36
N GLN A 10 12.55 -4.90 6.12
CA GLN A 10 13.33 -4.01 5.25
C GLN A 10 12.79 -4.01 3.82
N THR A 11 12.51 -5.17 3.24
CA THR A 11 11.98 -5.25 1.86
C THR A 11 10.60 -4.63 1.71
N LEU A 12 9.73 -4.78 2.71
CA LEU A 12 8.42 -4.14 2.76
C LEU A 12 8.57 -2.61 2.86
N PHE A 13 9.40 -2.12 3.78
CA PHE A 13 9.60 -0.68 3.96
C PHE A 13 10.29 -0.03 2.77
N SER A 14 11.25 -0.69 2.12
CA SER A 14 11.85 -0.19 0.88
C SER A 14 10.80 0.01 -0.22
N LYS A 15 9.85 -0.94 -0.38
CA LYS A 15 8.78 -0.79 -1.40
C LYS A 15 7.78 0.29 -1.01
N LEU A 16 7.44 0.44 0.27
CA LEU A 16 6.53 1.49 0.75
C LEU A 16 7.17 2.89 0.70
N ALA A 17 8.47 2.99 0.97
CA ALA A 17 9.24 4.23 0.89
C ALA A 17 9.24 4.80 -0.53
N ASN A 18 9.18 3.95 -1.55
CA ASN A 18 9.05 4.38 -2.94
C ASN A 18 7.73 5.14 -3.23
N TYR A 19 6.69 5.03 -2.40
CA TYR A 19 5.43 5.79 -2.58
C TYR A 19 5.27 6.90 -1.54
N THR A 20 5.62 6.61 -0.29
CA THR A 20 5.36 7.48 0.86
C THR A 20 6.55 8.34 1.28
N GLY A 21 7.76 8.01 0.85
CA GLY A 21 8.98 8.71 1.27
C GLY A 21 9.18 8.66 2.79
N SER A 22 9.45 9.81 3.40
CA SER A 22 9.67 9.97 4.85
C SER A 22 8.39 9.87 5.69
N SER A 23 7.21 9.99 5.07
CA SER A 23 5.90 9.93 5.76
C SER A 23 5.54 8.54 6.28
N LEU A 24 6.38 7.54 6.01
CA LEU A 24 6.19 6.15 6.44
C LEU A 24 6.14 6.00 7.97
N SER A 25 6.81 6.88 8.71
CA SER A 25 6.77 6.93 10.17
C SER A 25 5.35 7.10 10.72
N HIS A 26 4.47 7.79 9.99
CA HIS A 26 3.06 7.98 10.37
C HIS A 26 2.22 6.70 10.27
N LEU A 27 2.67 5.69 9.51
CA LEU A 27 1.99 4.38 9.43
C LEU A 27 2.29 3.46 10.61
N VAL A 28 3.40 3.71 11.31
CA VAL A 28 3.84 2.91 12.46
C VAL A 28 3.52 3.63 13.77
N ALA A 29 3.59 4.97 13.76
CA ALA A 29 3.24 5.78 14.91
C ALA A 29 1.72 5.74 15.19
N PRO A 30 1.30 5.69 16.45
CA PRO A 30 -0.11 5.83 16.80
C PRO A 30 -0.64 7.18 16.28
N PRO A 31 -1.89 7.25 15.78
CA PRO A 31 -2.47 8.50 15.35
C PRO A 31 -2.53 9.46 16.54
N ALA A 32 -2.02 10.68 16.37
CA ALA A 32 -1.92 11.70 17.41
C ALA A 32 -3.28 12.13 18.01
N SER A 33 -4.40 11.62 17.50
CA SER A 33 -5.77 11.94 17.92
C SER A 33 -6.38 10.96 18.94
N SER A 34 -5.74 9.85 19.29
CA SER A 34 -6.23 8.93 20.34
C SER A 34 -5.30 8.92 21.54
N SER A 35 -5.55 9.84 22.47
CA SER A 35 -4.88 9.95 23.77
C SER A 35 -5.28 8.87 24.78
N LEU A 36 -5.67 7.67 24.35
CA LEU A 36 -6.06 6.58 25.25
C LEU A 36 -5.66 5.25 24.61
N ASP A 37 -4.74 4.54 25.27
CA ASP A 37 -4.33 3.15 25.07
C ASP A 37 -3.13 2.84 24.12
N PRO A 38 -2.02 2.28 24.64
CA PRO A 38 -0.88 1.77 23.87
C PRO A 38 -1.19 0.50 23.04
N SER A 39 -2.43 0.05 23.08
CA SER A 39 -2.98 -1.12 22.39
C SER A 39 -3.45 -0.80 20.96
N ASP A 40 -3.61 0.49 20.61
CA ASP A 40 -4.15 0.91 19.31
C ASP A 40 -3.07 1.12 18.23
N ARG A 41 -1.81 0.75 18.52
CA ARG A 41 -0.72 0.78 17.53
C ARG A 41 -1.00 -0.23 16.41
N TYR A 42 -0.64 0.15 15.18
CA TYR A 42 -0.71 -0.76 14.05
C TYR A 42 0.57 -1.59 13.94
N VAL A 43 0.39 -2.87 13.59
CA VAL A 43 1.46 -3.85 13.43
C VAL A 43 1.29 -4.59 12.11
N PHE A 44 2.43 -4.92 11.50
CA PHE A 44 2.47 -5.78 10.33
C PHE A 44 2.56 -7.24 10.76
N ARG A 45 1.69 -8.09 10.22
CA ARG A 45 1.69 -9.54 10.47
C ARG A 45 1.70 -10.29 9.15
N LEU A 46 2.44 -11.39 9.12
CA LEU A 46 2.52 -12.27 7.96
C LEU A 46 1.66 -13.52 8.17
N HIS A 47 0.86 -13.83 7.16
CA HIS A 47 0.08 -15.06 7.10
C HIS A 47 0.02 -15.57 5.65
N GLN A 48 0.32 -16.85 5.44
CA GLN A 48 0.36 -17.50 4.11
C GLN A 48 1.05 -16.65 3.02
N SER A 49 2.20 -16.05 3.36
CA SER A 49 3.01 -15.17 2.49
C SER A 49 2.38 -13.82 2.14
N ARG A 50 1.23 -13.47 2.73
CA ARG A 50 0.60 -12.14 2.64
C ARG A 50 0.89 -11.33 3.90
N VAL A 51 1.11 -10.04 3.71
CA VAL A 51 1.31 -9.10 4.82
C VAL A 51 0.03 -8.33 5.06
N TYR A 52 -0.38 -8.31 6.32
CA TYR A 52 -1.57 -7.63 6.81
C TYR A 52 -1.16 -6.48 7.73
N TYR A 53 -1.84 -5.34 7.55
CA TYR A 53 -1.79 -4.17 8.40
C TYR A 53 -2.99 -4.18 9.35
N VAL A 54 -2.72 -4.33 10.65
CA VAL A 54 -3.75 -4.62 11.66
C VAL A 54 -3.38 -3.92 12.97
N ARG A 55 -4.39 -3.52 13.76
CA ARG A 55 -4.18 -3.06 15.14
C ARG A 55 -3.64 -4.18 16.04
N LEU A 56 -2.81 -3.83 17.03
CA LEU A 56 -2.18 -4.81 17.92
C LEU A 56 -3.22 -5.65 18.69
N SER A 57 -4.30 -5.03 19.19
CA SER A 57 -5.38 -5.74 19.87
C SER A 57 -5.99 -6.85 19.00
N LEU A 58 -6.30 -6.55 17.74
CA LEU A 58 -6.85 -7.51 16.79
C LEU A 58 -5.83 -8.61 16.44
N ALA A 59 -4.55 -8.26 16.32
CA ALA A 59 -3.50 -9.24 16.10
C ALA A 59 -3.32 -10.19 17.30
N SER A 60 -3.60 -9.73 18.53
CA SER A 60 -3.61 -10.56 19.74
C SER A 60 -4.82 -11.50 19.77
N PHE A 61 -6.01 -11.04 19.35
CA PHE A 61 -7.18 -11.94 19.27
C PHE A 61 -7.02 -13.00 18.17
N ALA A 62 -6.34 -12.63 17.09
CA ALA A 62 -6.06 -13.52 15.96
C ALA A 62 -5.19 -14.75 16.33
N THR A 63 -4.49 -14.75 17.46
CA THR A 63 -3.71 -15.91 17.89
C THR A 63 -4.58 -17.06 18.40
N SER A 64 -5.84 -16.80 18.75
CA SER A 64 -6.79 -17.84 19.19
C SER A 64 -7.32 -18.71 18.04
N VAL A 65 -7.22 -18.23 16.80
CA VAL A 65 -7.70 -18.94 15.60
C VAL A 65 -6.55 -19.68 14.93
N SER A 66 -6.81 -20.93 14.52
CA SER A 66 -5.81 -21.75 13.83
C SER A 66 -5.40 -21.16 12.47
N ARG A 67 -4.15 -21.41 12.06
CA ARG A 67 -3.57 -20.85 10.83
C ARG A 67 -4.36 -21.22 9.57
N ASP A 68 -4.95 -22.41 9.55
CA ASP A 68 -5.66 -22.95 8.37
C ASP A 68 -7.08 -22.38 8.24
N ARG A 69 -7.69 -21.96 9.35
CA ARG A 69 -9.03 -21.35 9.36
C ARG A 69 -9.01 -19.84 9.19
N LEU A 70 -7.89 -19.19 9.48
CA LEU A 70 -7.73 -17.75 9.33
C LEU A 70 -7.44 -17.42 7.86
N LEU A 71 -8.37 -16.72 7.19
CA LEU A 71 -8.24 -16.31 5.78
C LEU A 71 -7.54 -14.95 5.62
N SER A 72 -8.08 -13.92 6.25
CA SER A 72 -7.57 -12.54 6.19
C SER A 72 -7.85 -11.82 7.49
N LEU A 73 -7.08 -10.77 7.78
CA LEU A 73 -7.28 -9.95 8.97
C LEU A 73 -6.81 -8.52 8.70
N GLY A 74 -7.70 -7.55 8.87
CA GLY A 74 -7.45 -6.15 8.53
C GLY A 74 -7.12 -5.93 7.06
N THR A 75 -6.20 -5.01 6.79
CA THR A 75 -5.89 -4.57 5.41
C THR A 75 -4.72 -5.36 4.85
N CYS A 76 -4.93 -6.07 3.75
CA CYS A 76 -3.85 -6.76 3.05
C CYS A 76 -2.99 -5.73 2.30
N LEU A 77 -1.69 -5.66 2.58
CA LEU A 77 -0.80 -4.75 1.86
C LEU A 77 -0.22 -5.38 0.61
N GLY A 78 -0.04 -6.69 0.61
CA GLY A 78 0.74 -7.35 -0.42
C GLY A 78 1.08 -8.78 -0.09
N LYS A 79 1.88 -9.38 -0.96
CA LYS A 79 2.43 -10.72 -0.76
C LYS A 79 3.90 -10.77 -1.12
N PHE A 80 4.63 -11.64 -0.43
CA PHE A 80 5.96 -12.03 -0.83
C PHE A 80 5.90 -13.04 -1.97
N THR A 81 6.71 -12.77 -2.98
CA THR A 81 6.99 -13.71 -4.06
C THR A 81 7.97 -14.79 -3.59
N LYS A 82 8.06 -15.91 -4.32
CA LYS A 82 9.04 -16.97 -4.03
C LYS A 82 10.49 -16.44 -4.07
N THR A 83 10.74 -15.40 -4.86
CA THR A 83 12.03 -14.71 -4.99
C THR A 83 12.30 -13.72 -3.85
N GLY A 84 11.42 -13.62 -2.85
CA GLY A 84 11.58 -12.71 -1.71
C GLY A 84 11.22 -11.24 -1.99
N LYS A 85 10.84 -10.90 -3.23
CA LYS A 85 10.34 -9.54 -3.56
C LYS A 85 8.92 -9.35 -3.02
N PHE A 86 8.66 -8.17 -2.46
CA PHE A 86 7.33 -7.78 -1.99
C PHE A 86 6.51 -7.16 -3.14
N ARG A 87 5.34 -7.75 -3.44
CA ARG A 87 4.37 -7.20 -4.39
C ARG A 87 3.22 -6.57 -3.63
N LEU A 88 3.01 -5.28 -3.86
CA LEU A 88 1.88 -4.55 -3.29
C LEU A 88 0.56 -4.97 -3.95
N HIS A 89 -0.50 -5.04 -3.15
CA HIS A 89 -1.86 -5.21 -3.60
C HIS A 89 -2.62 -3.89 -3.59
N ILE A 90 -3.69 -3.85 -4.39
CA ILE A 90 -4.64 -2.74 -4.48
C ILE A 90 -5.23 -2.29 -3.16
N THR A 91 -5.47 -3.23 -2.25
CA THR A 91 -6.00 -2.98 -0.92
C THR A 91 -5.08 -2.13 -0.04
N ALA A 92 -3.81 -1.97 -0.41
CA ALA A 92 -2.88 -1.07 0.27
C ALA A 92 -3.12 0.41 -0.05
N LEU A 93 -3.90 0.71 -1.10
CA LEU A 93 -4.05 2.07 -1.60
C LEU A 93 -4.65 3.01 -0.57
N ASP A 94 -5.65 2.57 0.19
CA ASP A 94 -6.30 3.40 1.22
C ASP A 94 -5.31 3.85 2.31
N VAL A 95 -4.31 3.00 2.60
CA VAL A 95 -3.27 3.28 3.60
C VAL A 95 -2.18 4.19 3.01
N ILE A 96 -1.90 4.08 1.71
CA ILE A 96 -0.77 4.77 1.06
C ILE A 96 -1.19 6.12 0.46
N ALA A 97 -2.40 6.21 -0.09
CA ALA A 97 -2.89 7.38 -0.81
C ALA A 97 -2.77 8.69 0.01
N PRO A 98 -3.15 8.74 1.31
CA PRO A 98 -3.02 9.96 2.12
C PRO A 98 -1.57 10.42 2.29
N HIS A 99 -0.62 9.47 2.32
CA HIS A 99 0.79 9.71 2.61
C HIS A 99 1.68 9.69 1.36
N ALA A 100 1.09 9.57 0.17
CA ALA A 100 1.83 9.50 -1.08
C ALA A 100 2.51 10.84 -1.39
N ARG A 101 3.82 10.80 -1.64
CA ARG A 101 4.63 11.99 -1.96
C ARG A 101 4.34 12.49 -3.37
N TYR A 102 4.30 11.57 -4.34
CA TYR A 102 4.09 11.89 -5.75
C TYR A 102 2.72 11.41 -6.20
N LYS A 103 1.98 12.32 -6.84
CA LYS A 103 0.61 12.11 -7.28
C LYS A 103 0.44 12.56 -8.74
N VAL A 104 -0.35 11.81 -9.50
CA VAL A 104 -0.73 12.14 -10.87
C VAL A 104 -2.25 12.11 -10.98
N TRP A 105 -2.82 13.18 -11.52
CA TRP A 105 -4.24 13.32 -11.79
C TRP A 105 -4.51 13.04 -13.27
N ILE A 106 -5.44 12.13 -13.53
CA ILE A 106 -5.89 11.76 -14.88
C ILE A 106 -7.18 12.52 -15.22
N LYS A 107 -7.27 12.99 -16.47
CA LYS A 107 -8.51 13.55 -17.04
C LYS A 107 -9.55 12.45 -17.27
N PRO A 108 -10.87 12.77 -17.27
CA PRO A 108 -11.94 11.79 -17.47
C PRO A 108 -11.77 10.89 -18.71
N ASN A 109 -11.25 11.45 -19.80
CA ASN A 109 -11.00 10.72 -21.06
C ASN A 109 -10.03 9.54 -20.90
N GLY A 110 -9.14 9.59 -19.90
CA GLY A 110 -8.12 8.59 -19.63
C GLY A 110 -8.39 7.68 -18.44
N GLU A 111 -9.49 7.88 -17.71
CA GLU A 111 -9.81 7.11 -16.51
C GLU A 111 -10.15 5.66 -16.86
N MET A 112 -11.06 5.44 -17.82
CA MET A 112 -11.47 4.09 -18.22
C MET A 112 -10.29 3.25 -18.77
N PRO A 113 -9.45 3.77 -19.69
CA PRO A 113 -8.25 3.04 -20.10
C PRO A 113 -7.33 2.67 -18.94
N PHE A 114 -7.13 3.57 -17.98
CA PHE A 114 -6.29 3.30 -16.82
C PHE A 114 -6.88 2.22 -15.90
N LEU A 115 -8.18 2.29 -15.61
CA LEU A 115 -8.89 1.31 -14.80
C LEU A 115 -8.75 -0.10 -15.40
N TYR A 116 -8.85 -0.23 -16.73
CA TYR A 116 -8.73 -1.51 -17.43
C TYR A 116 -7.29 -2.05 -17.60
N GLY A 117 -6.27 -1.43 -17.02
CA GLY A 117 -4.89 -1.88 -17.20
C GLY A 117 -4.17 -1.25 -18.40
N GLY A 118 -4.67 -0.13 -18.91
CA GLY A 118 -3.93 0.72 -19.82
C GLY A 118 -2.89 1.58 -19.09
N ASN A 119 -1.85 1.99 -19.82
CA ASN A 119 -0.88 2.95 -19.31
C ASN A 119 -1.42 4.39 -19.43
N VAL A 120 -0.98 5.28 -18.53
CA VAL A 120 -1.33 6.70 -18.62
C VAL A 120 -0.50 7.35 -19.71
N VAL A 121 -1.16 7.76 -20.80
CA VAL A 121 -0.51 8.51 -21.88
C VAL A 121 -0.47 10.01 -21.54
N LYS A 122 0.51 10.74 -22.11
CA LYS A 122 0.69 12.18 -21.88
C LYS A 122 -0.58 13.01 -22.14
N ALA A 123 -1.40 12.62 -23.13
CA ALA A 123 -2.65 13.30 -23.45
C ALA A 123 -3.69 13.25 -22.31
N HIS A 124 -3.63 12.18 -21.50
CA HIS A 124 -4.59 11.91 -20.42
C HIS A 124 -4.15 12.51 -19.09
N VAL A 125 -2.90 12.96 -18.97
CA VAL A 125 -2.41 13.62 -17.75
C VAL A 125 -3.05 15.00 -17.64
N GLY A 126 -3.70 15.25 -16.49
CA GLY A 126 -4.28 16.54 -16.13
C GLY A 126 -3.29 17.39 -15.35
N ARG A 127 -2.88 16.87 -14.19
CA ARG A 127 -1.92 17.50 -13.28
C ARG A 127 -0.96 16.44 -12.76
N TRP A 128 0.26 16.80 -12.41
CA TRP A 128 1.18 15.93 -11.68
C TRP A 128 1.94 16.74 -10.62
N SER A 129 2.61 16.05 -9.70
CA SER A 129 3.52 16.72 -8.75
C SER A 129 4.76 17.22 -9.47
N GLU A 130 5.21 18.42 -9.13
CA GLU A 130 6.51 18.95 -9.54
C GLU A 130 7.62 18.13 -8.85
N ASP A 131 8.78 18.00 -9.51
CA ASP A 131 9.96 17.24 -9.05
C ASP A 131 9.81 15.71 -8.90
N CYS A 132 9.02 15.05 -9.76
CA CYS A 132 9.01 13.59 -9.82
C CYS A 132 10.26 13.04 -10.54
N PRO A 133 11.18 12.32 -9.87
CA PRO A 133 12.30 11.68 -10.56
C PRO A 133 11.84 10.47 -11.38
N GLU A 134 12.65 10.09 -12.36
CA GLU A 134 12.40 8.90 -13.18
C GLU A 134 12.38 7.63 -12.32
N HIS A 135 11.56 6.65 -12.71
CA HIS A 135 11.37 5.37 -12.02
C HIS A 135 10.81 5.45 -10.59
N GLN A 136 10.18 6.57 -10.22
CA GLN A 136 9.55 6.72 -8.91
C GLN A 136 8.14 6.11 -8.86
N GLY A 137 7.78 5.61 -7.68
CA GLY A 137 6.41 5.19 -7.39
C GLY A 137 5.46 6.38 -7.27
N VAL A 138 4.40 6.38 -8.08
CA VAL A 138 3.39 7.45 -8.10
C VAL A 138 2.01 6.87 -7.83
N VAL A 139 1.18 7.60 -7.08
CA VAL A 139 -0.23 7.26 -6.89
C VAL A 139 -1.08 8.06 -7.86
N VAL A 140 -2.00 7.37 -8.51
CA VAL A 140 -2.86 7.94 -9.54
C VAL A 140 -4.20 8.35 -8.93
N TYR A 141 -4.70 9.50 -9.33
CA TYR A 141 -5.95 10.11 -8.89
C TYR A 141 -6.80 10.50 -10.10
N ASN A 142 -8.12 10.57 -9.91
CA ASN A 142 -9.00 11.27 -10.85
C ASN A 142 -8.97 12.79 -10.58
N MET A 143 -9.63 13.58 -11.42
CA MET A 143 -9.76 15.04 -11.20
C MET A 143 -10.56 15.43 -9.95
N SER A 144 -11.24 14.47 -9.32
CA SER A 144 -12.02 14.66 -8.08
C SER A 144 -11.29 14.18 -6.83
N ASP A 145 -9.95 14.07 -6.88
CA ASP A 145 -9.10 13.61 -5.77
C ASP A 145 -9.42 12.21 -5.21
N THR A 146 -10.10 11.37 -5.99
CA THR A 146 -10.30 9.95 -5.69
C THR A 146 -9.12 9.14 -6.20
N PRO A 147 -8.47 8.33 -5.35
CA PRO A 147 -7.34 7.50 -5.78
C PRO A 147 -7.86 6.40 -6.74
N LEU A 148 -7.24 6.33 -7.91
CA LEU A 148 -7.59 5.37 -8.96
C LEU A 148 -6.71 4.15 -8.91
N VAL A 149 -7.27 3.06 -9.38
CA VAL A 149 -6.66 1.73 -9.33
C VAL A 149 -6.60 1.12 -10.69
N ARG A 150 -5.52 0.38 -10.94
CA ARG A 150 -5.41 -0.50 -12.08
C ARG A 150 -6.04 -1.86 -11.73
N LEU A 151 -6.88 -2.43 -12.61
CA LEU A 151 -7.50 -3.76 -12.39
C LEU A 151 -6.47 -4.90 -12.30
N ASP A 152 -5.23 -4.66 -12.71
CA ASP A 152 -4.12 -5.55 -12.38
C ASP A 152 -3.86 -5.47 -10.87
N SER A 153 -4.10 -6.59 -10.17
CA SER A 153 -3.79 -6.78 -8.74
C SER A 153 -2.32 -6.50 -8.33
N VAL A 154 -1.49 -6.10 -9.29
CA VAL A 154 -0.09 -5.69 -9.23
C VAL A 154 -0.02 -4.24 -9.69
N ILE A 155 -0.29 -3.30 -8.79
CA ILE A 155 -0.39 -1.88 -9.15
C ILE A 155 0.96 -1.29 -9.63
N LEU A 156 2.10 -1.97 -9.46
CA LEU A 156 3.38 -1.27 -9.31
C LEU A 156 4.63 -1.85 -9.99
N ASP A 157 4.51 -2.83 -10.90
CA ASP A 157 5.69 -3.44 -11.56
C ASP A 157 5.63 -3.34 -13.10
N THR A 158 5.27 -2.18 -13.66
CA THR A 158 5.28 -1.98 -15.13
C THR A 158 6.10 -0.75 -15.55
N TRP A 159 7.41 -0.81 -15.25
CA TRP A 159 8.47 -0.13 -16.02
C TRP A 159 9.72 -1.01 -15.95
N ALA A 160 9.88 -1.85 -16.96
CA ALA A 160 11.13 -2.45 -17.43
C ALA A 160 10.99 -2.63 -18.95
#